data_AF-A0A0D7PGU8-F1
#
_entry.id   AF-A0A0D7PGU8-F1
#
_cell.length_a   1.000
_cell.length_b   1.000
_cell.length_c   1.000
_cell.angle_alpha   90.00
_cell.angle_beta   90.00
_cell.angle_gamma   90.00
#
_symmetry.space_group_name_H-M   'P 1'
#
loop_
_entity.id
_entity.type
_entity.pdbx_description
1 polymer ?
#
loop_
_entity_poly.entity_id
_entity_poly.type
_entity_poly.pdbx_seq_one_letter_code
_entity_poly.pdbx_strand_id
1 'polypeptide(L)'
;MRKLAIIALAVLSPGIAIAQDSTKKADPKSDNCFYTVGTQAIQVPIGGRICRRQPAPYNDKYSLLRCTPPLDEIDSDVKRGDARCDRYEERE
;
A
#
# COMPACT_ATOMS: atom_id res chain seq x y z
N MET A 1 23.19 -51.20 -45.22
CA MET A 1 24.04 -50.93 -44.02
C MET A 1 24.18 -49.42 -43.92
N ARG A 2 23.89 -48.67 -42.85
CA ARG A 2 23.59 -48.90 -41.43
C ARG A 2 22.64 -47.77 -41.01
N LYS A 3 21.63 -48.08 -40.21
CA LYS A 3 20.70 -47.14 -39.60
C LYS A 3 21.48 -46.28 -38.59
N LEU A 4 21.40 -44.95 -38.69
CA LEU A 4 21.90 -44.04 -37.64
C LEU A 4 20.71 -43.52 -36.86
N ALA A 5 20.46 -44.12 -35.71
CA ALA A 5 19.49 -43.66 -34.72
C ALA A 5 20.16 -42.56 -33.90
N ILE A 6 19.64 -41.34 -33.97
CA ILE A 6 20.06 -40.23 -33.11
C ILE A 6 19.29 -40.35 -31.79
N ILE A 7 20.04 -40.54 -30.72
CA ILE A 7 19.59 -40.63 -29.33
C ILE A 7 19.26 -39.20 -28.87
N ALA A 8 17.99 -38.93 -28.57
CA ALA A 8 17.57 -37.68 -27.94
C ALA A 8 17.62 -37.84 -26.41
N LEU A 9 18.62 -37.20 -25.80
CA LEU A 9 18.79 -37.07 -24.36
C LEU A 9 17.81 -36.01 -23.84
N ALA A 10 16.77 -36.43 -23.09
CA ALA A 10 15.88 -35.50 -22.42
C ALA A 10 16.54 -35.01 -21.11
N VAL A 11 17.10 -33.80 -21.14
CA VAL A 11 17.62 -33.10 -19.97
C VAL A 11 16.43 -32.56 -19.19
N LEU A 12 16.12 -33.16 -18.03
CA LEU A 12 15.21 -32.58 -17.04
C LEU A 12 15.95 -31.44 -16.32
N SER A 13 15.74 -30.22 -16.79
CA SER A 13 16.12 -29.01 -16.06
C SER A 13 15.11 -28.75 -14.93
N PRO A 14 15.54 -28.61 -13.66
CA PRO A 14 14.70 -27.97 -12.66
C PRO A 14 14.65 -26.47 -12.97
N GLY A 15 13.56 -26.03 -13.60
CA GLY A 15 13.25 -24.62 -13.80
C GLY A 15 13.02 -23.93 -12.45
N ILE A 16 13.86 -22.93 -12.18
CA ILE A 16 13.87 -22.08 -11.00
C ILE A 16 12.66 -21.12 -11.03
N ALA A 17 12.15 -20.83 -9.83
CA ALA A 17 11.38 -19.65 -9.42
C ALA A 17 10.22 -19.18 -10.29
N ILE A 18 9.00 -19.36 -9.77
CA ILE A 18 7.99 -18.32 -9.88
C ILE A 18 7.91 -17.67 -8.51
N ALA A 19 8.75 -16.65 -8.30
CA ALA A 19 8.36 -15.55 -7.44
C ALA A 19 7.08 -14.99 -8.07
N GLN A 20 5.93 -15.40 -7.55
CA GLN A 20 4.66 -14.76 -7.92
C GLN A 20 4.69 -13.39 -7.26
N ASP A 21 5.34 -12.48 -7.99
CA ASP A 21 4.84 -11.17 -8.32
C ASP A 21 3.47 -10.96 -7.66
N SER A 22 3.53 -10.34 -6.49
CA SER A 22 2.34 -9.83 -5.82
C SER A 22 1.67 -9.00 -6.86
N THR A 23 0.61 -9.56 -7.43
CA THR A 23 -0.18 -8.96 -8.46
C THR A 23 -0.77 -7.72 -7.81
N LYS A 24 -0.03 -6.60 -7.88
CA LYS A 24 -0.59 -5.26 -7.89
C LYS A 24 -1.42 -5.24 -9.16
N LYS A 25 -2.59 -5.88 -9.09
CA LYS A 25 -3.73 -5.50 -9.87
C LYS A 25 -3.81 -4.00 -9.64
N ALA A 26 -3.46 -3.25 -10.67
CA ALA A 26 -3.72 -1.83 -10.72
C ALA A 26 -5.24 -1.72 -10.64
N ASP A 27 -5.76 -1.56 -9.42
CA ASP A 27 -7.14 -1.16 -9.22
C ASP A 27 -7.31 0.25 -9.80
N PRO A 28 -8.44 0.49 -10.46
CA PRO A 28 -8.60 1.49 -11.50
C PRO A 28 -8.33 2.87 -10.91
N LYS A 29 -7.34 3.59 -11.47
CA LYS A 29 -7.11 5.04 -11.32
C LYS A 29 -7.83 5.61 -10.10
N SER A 30 -7.37 5.26 -8.90
CA SER A 30 -8.17 5.58 -7.72
C SER A 30 -8.05 7.08 -7.50
N ASP A 31 -9.12 7.80 -7.82
CA ASP A 31 -9.32 9.20 -7.42
C ASP A 31 -9.46 9.34 -5.89
N ASN A 32 -8.95 8.36 -5.14
CA ASN A 32 -9.04 8.19 -3.71
C ASN A 32 -7.73 7.57 -3.22
N CYS A 33 -7.32 7.93 -2.02
CA CYS A 33 -6.21 7.33 -1.31
C CYS A 33 -6.74 6.25 -0.38
N PHE A 34 -6.07 5.10 -0.40
CA PHE A 34 -6.38 4.01 0.52
C PHE A 34 -5.28 3.90 1.55
N TYR A 35 -5.67 3.79 2.81
CA TYR A 35 -4.73 3.48 3.88
C TYR A 35 -5.39 2.57 4.91
N THR A 36 -4.57 1.76 5.58
CA THR A 36 -5.05 0.78 6.54
C THR A 36 -4.83 1.29 7.96
N VAL A 37 -5.87 1.21 8.78
CA VAL A 37 -5.83 1.45 10.23
C VAL A 37 -6.23 0.17 10.93
N GLY A 38 -5.29 -0.44 11.67
CA GLY A 38 -5.45 -1.79 12.19
C GLY A 38 -5.72 -2.78 11.06
N THR A 39 -6.92 -3.38 11.06
CA THR A 39 -7.39 -4.31 10.02
C THR A 39 -8.35 -3.68 9.00
N GLN A 40 -8.71 -2.40 9.18
CA GLN A 40 -9.67 -1.71 8.33
C GLN A 40 -8.97 -0.90 7.24
N ALA A 41 -9.37 -1.11 5.99
CA ALA A 41 -8.99 -0.26 4.87
C ALA A 41 -9.93 0.95 4.81
N ILE A 42 -9.38 2.15 4.88
CA ILE A 42 -10.13 3.41 4.81
C ILE A 42 -9.85 4.05 3.46
N GLN A 43 -10.92 4.46 2.79
CA GLN A 43 -10.89 5.23 1.56
C GLN A 43 -11.02 6.72 1.88
N VAL A 44 -10.09 7.53 1.37
CA VAL A 44 -10.10 8.99 1.48
C VAL A 44 -10.25 9.57 0.07
N PRO A 45 -11.26 10.41 -0.19
CA PRO A 45 -11.40 11.06 -1.48
C PRO A 45 -10.24 11.99 -1.80
N ILE A 46 -9.89 12.18 -3.08
CA ILE A 46 -8.89 13.18 -3.50
C ILE A 46 -9.21 14.54 -2.88
N GLY A 47 -8.18 15.16 -2.31
CA GLY A 47 -8.28 16.44 -1.61
C GLY A 47 -8.83 16.34 -0.19
N GLY A 48 -9.39 15.21 0.21
CA GLY A 48 -9.83 14.93 1.58
C GLY A 48 -8.67 14.94 2.56
N ARG A 49 -8.97 15.30 3.81
CA ARG A 49 -7.99 15.49 4.88
C ARG A 49 -8.32 14.64 6.08
N ILE A 50 -7.36 13.84 6.51
CA ILE A 50 -7.48 12.99 7.70
C ILE A 50 -6.41 13.39 8.71
N CYS A 51 -6.71 13.21 9.99
CA CYS A 51 -5.75 13.44 11.05
C CYS A 51 -5.48 12.14 11.77
N ARG A 52 -4.25 11.65 11.62
CA ARG A 52 -3.79 10.40 12.20
C ARG A 52 -3.02 10.67 13.47
N ARG A 53 -3.41 10.03 14.58
CA ARG A 53 -2.67 10.12 15.84
C ARG A 53 -1.23 9.66 15.63
N GLN A 54 -0.28 10.46 16.11
CA GLN A 54 1.12 10.09 16.03
C GLN A 54 1.43 8.94 17.00
N PRO A 55 2.36 8.04 16.63
CA PRO A 55 2.80 6.98 17.54
C PRO A 55 3.49 7.59 18.77
N ALA A 56 3.60 6.79 19.83
CA ALA A 56 4.40 7.17 21.00
C ALA A 56 5.82 7.59 20.58
N PRO A 57 6.40 8.63 21.22
CA PRO A 57 5.92 9.33 22.41
C PRO A 57 4.94 10.49 22.16
N TYR A 58 4.63 10.83 20.90
CA TYR A 58 3.84 12.01 20.53
C TYR A 58 2.34 11.74 20.42
N ASN A 59 1.83 10.86 21.27
CA ASN A 59 0.43 10.41 21.20
C ASN A 59 -0.59 11.51 21.57
N ASP A 60 -0.15 12.71 21.95
CA ASP A 60 -0.98 13.89 22.14
C ASP A 60 -1.21 14.67 20.83
N LYS A 61 -0.45 14.36 19.78
CA LYS A 61 -0.46 15.03 18.48
C LYS A 61 -1.06 14.19 17.37
N TYR A 62 -1.47 14.88 16.31
CA TYR A 62 -1.96 14.30 15.07
C TYR A 62 -1.13 14.80 13.88
N SER A 63 -0.86 13.91 12.94
CA SER A 63 -0.41 14.26 11.60
C SER A 63 -1.62 14.45 10.70
N LEU A 64 -1.74 15.62 10.09
CA LEU A 64 -2.69 15.93 9.04
C LEU A 64 -2.15 15.38 7.72
N LEU A 65 -2.88 14.41 7.18
CA LEU A 65 -2.61 13.80 5.90
C LEU A 65 -3.65 14.28 4.89
N ARG A 66 -3.20 14.63 3.69
CA ARG A 66 -4.08 14.98 2.57
C ARG A 66 -4.00 13.90 1.51
N CYS A 67 -5.15 13.56 0.93
CA CYS A 67 -5.14 12.68 -0.22
C CYS A 67 -4.72 13.44 -1.49
N THR A 68 -3.45 13.28 -1.88
CA THR A 68 -2.88 13.73 -3.15
C THR A 68 -2.10 12.57 -3.76
N PRO A 69 -2.82 11.52 -4.23
CA PRO A 69 -2.35 10.14 -4.34
C PRO A 69 -0.84 10.02 -4.63
N PRO A 70 -0.03 9.53 -3.68
CA PRO A 70 -0.40 8.89 -2.40
C PRO A 70 -0.88 9.84 -1.28
N LEU A 71 -1.15 9.33 -0.08
CA LEU A 71 -1.40 10.19 1.09
C LEU A 71 -0.12 10.97 1.43
N ASP A 72 -0.22 12.30 1.48
CA ASP A 72 0.88 13.20 1.80
C ASP A 72 0.69 13.80 3.20
N GLU A 73 1.77 13.84 3.99
CA GLU A 73 1.75 14.43 5.33
C GLU A 73 2.08 15.92 5.22
N ILE A 74 1.06 16.76 5.45
CA ILE A 74 1.16 18.20 5.26
C ILE A 74 1.40 18.96 6.57
N ASP A 75 1.06 18.36 7.72
CA ASP A 75 1.32 18.93 9.04
C ASP A 75 1.40 17.77 10.06
N SER A 76 2.22 17.93 11.09
CA SER A 76 2.53 16.89 12.08
C SER A 76 2.24 17.34 13.52
N ASP A 77 1.83 18.61 13.71
CA ASP A 77 1.52 19.18 15.04
C ASP A 77 0.07 19.62 15.14
N VAL A 78 -0.85 18.76 14.69
CA VAL A 78 -2.28 19.03 14.70
C VAL A 78 -2.91 18.54 16.00
N LYS A 79 -3.78 19.38 16.59
CA LYS A 79 -4.54 19.04 17.79
C LYS A 79 -5.89 18.44 17.43
N ARG A 80 -6.44 17.62 18.32
CA ARG A 80 -7.84 17.17 18.21
C ARG A 80 -8.77 18.38 18.20
N GLY A 81 -9.67 18.44 17.21
CA GLY A 81 -10.61 19.54 17.00
C GLY A 81 -10.15 20.62 16.00
N ASP A 82 -8.98 20.49 15.37
CA ASP A 82 -8.60 21.28 14.20
C ASP A 82 -9.63 21.10 13.05
N ALA A 83 -10.07 22.23 12.50
CA ALA A 83 -11.09 22.30 11.45
C ALA A 83 -10.59 21.79 10.08
N ARG A 84 -9.28 21.58 9.92
CA ARG A 84 -8.68 20.99 8.71
C ARG A 84 -8.83 19.48 8.65
N CYS A 85 -9.19 18.84 9.76
CA CYS A 85 -9.36 17.40 9.84
C CYS A 85 -10.82 17.03 9.56
N ASP A 86 -11.08 16.33 8.45
CA ASP A 86 -12.42 15.79 8.17
C ASP A 86 -12.71 14.59 9.09
N ARG A 87 -11.65 13.89 9.50
CA ARG A 87 -11.72 12.68 10.32
C ARG A 87 -10.49 12.54 11.21
N TYR A 88 -10.69 12.03 12.42
CA TYR A 88 -9.62 11.71 13.37
C TYR A 88 -9.48 10.19 13.51
N GLU A 89 -8.28 9.70 13.25
CA GLU A 89 -7.92 8.31 13.47
C GLU A 89 -7.11 8.16 14.74
N GLU A 90 -7.66 7.38 15.67
CA GLU A 90 -6.94 6.94 16.85
C GLU A 90 -6.23 5.64 16.48
N ARG A 91 -4.90 5.70 16.36
CA ARG A 91 -4.10 4.49 16.15
C ARG A 91 -3.94 3.82 17.51
N GLU A 92 -4.48 2.61 17.66
CA GLU A 92 -4.07 1.66 18.71
C GLU A 92 -2.97 0.74 18.16
#